data_AF-A0A351DUR4-F1
#
_entry.id   AF-A0A351DUR4-F1
#
_cell.length_a   1.000
_cell.length_b   1.000
_cell.length_c   1.000
_cell.angle_alpha   90.00
_cell.angle_beta   90.00
_cell.angle_gamma   90.00
#
_symmetry.space_group_name_H-M   'P 1'
#
loop_
_entity.id
_entity.type
_entity.pdbx_description
1 polymer ?
#
loop_
_entity_poly.entity_id
_entity_poly.type
_entity_poly.pdbx_seq_one_letter_code
_entity_poly.pdbx_strand_id
1 'polypeptide(L)'
;NGGFMIWGKMTSEYTQAVMGYDGDINYGSWQNRGYQWPNLVTYAESHDEERMAYELTTYGNAFNGYDSKEEATAMDRLAMAHAFLLAIPGPKMMWQWGELGYQISIFDCLNGTFDEQCKLNEKPAPWGDLANANRLGLAKTIAALNELKRNQPAFGTYDFNVDGSGKGKRIHLYTPDQNVVLVGNFDVAPINMLPGFPYTGTWHDHFTGLPVSVNNLGDAMTLQPGEWHVFMDTPLPTPDTDGTLPILVEVGCTDPVAQNYDPLAEADNGSCQYETVLQLDMGDLEVATEGVHVAGSFQGWVPGDTPMVLGEDSVYRVTVVAQTGAEVQYKFLNGNAWGTDEGVPAACGVSNGFGGFNRSFVVGGEDATLDLHCFASCDACAAPEPQDCSAGDCCGPGTVWDAVLGVCVGTGSDNLCVEDLDGDGTVAVSDILQLLGAFGLTCD
;
A
#
# COMPACT_ATOMS: atom_id res chain seq x y z
N ASN A 1 -12.07 -3.50 -38.44
CA ASN A 1 -11.13 -2.65 -37.68
C ASN A 1 -10.18 -3.42 -36.74
N GLY A 2 -10.27 -4.75 -36.57
CA GLY A 2 -9.47 -5.48 -35.58
C GLY A 2 -8.01 -5.75 -35.98
N GLY A 3 -7.21 -4.70 -36.16
CA GLY A 3 -5.76 -4.85 -36.41
C GLY A 3 -4.95 -3.57 -36.65
N PHE A 4 -5.61 -2.42 -36.90
CA PHE A 4 -4.92 -1.14 -37.10
C PHE A 4 -5.42 -0.11 -36.11
N MET A 5 -4.56 0.79 -35.66
CA MET A 5 -4.94 1.95 -34.84
C MET A 5 -5.53 3.04 -35.76
N ILE A 6 -6.58 3.72 -35.31
CA ILE A 6 -7.29 4.76 -36.09
C ILE A 6 -7.21 6.09 -35.33
N TRP A 7 -6.74 7.14 -36.00
CA TRP A 7 -6.71 8.48 -35.44
C TRP A 7 -8.12 9.06 -35.30
N GLY A 8 -8.45 9.55 -34.11
CA GLY A 8 -9.74 10.18 -33.78
C GLY A 8 -9.56 11.61 -33.30
N LYS A 9 -9.52 12.56 -34.23
CA LYS A 9 -9.52 13.99 -33.89
C LYS A 9 -10.79 14.34 -33.11
N MET A 10 -10.62 15.05 -31.98
CA MET A 10 -11.70 15.65 -31.20
C MET A 10 -11.33 17.06 -30.70
N THR A 11 -10.35 17.73 -31.33
CA THR A 11 -9.82 19.02 -30.85
C THR A 11 -10.90 20.08 -30.68
N SER A 12 -11.74 20.31 -31.69
CA SER A 12 -12.77 21.36 -31.61
C SER A 12 -13.74 21.09 -30.45
N GLU A 13 -14.14 19.84 -30.27
CA GLU A 13 -15.13 19.45 -29.28
C GLU A 13 -14.58 19.59 -27.85
N TYR A 14 -13.34 19.14 -27.61
CA TYR A 14 -12.70 19.34 -26.31
C TYR A 14 -12.40 20.82 -26.04
N THR A 15 -11.90 21.55 -27.02
CA THR A 15 -11.53 22.96 -26.81
C THR A 15 -12.76 23.85 -26.59
N GLN A 16 -13.85 23.63 -27.33
CA GLN A 16 -15.11 24.34 -27.06
C GLN A 16 -15.68 24.01 -25.69
N ALA A 17 -15.65 22.74 -25.29
CA ALA A 17 -16.13 22.33 -23.96
C ALA A 17 -15.29 22.99 -22.85
N VAL A 18 -13.95 22.92 -22.94
CA VAL A 18 -13.08 23.51 -21.91
C VAL A 18 -13.21 25.03 -21.87
N MET A 19 -13.48 25.71 -22.98
CA MET A 19 -13.75 27.15 -22.99
C MET A 19 -15.08 27.55 -22.31
N GLY A 20 -15.96 26.61 -22.00
CA GLY A 20 -17.29 26.93 -21.46
C GLY A 20 -18.38 27.03 -22.53
N TYR A 21 -18.09 26.68 -23.77
CA TYR A 21 -19.04 26.62 -24.88
C TYR A 21 -19.57 25.19 -25.10
N ASP A 22 -20.32 24.99 -26.17
CA ASP A 22 -20.87 23.68 -26.50
C ASP A 22 -19.83 22.86 -27.26
N GLY A 23 -19.48 21.70 -26.72
CA GLY A 23 -18.58 20.74 -27.36
C GLY A 23 -19.03 19.32 -27.05
N ASP A 24 -19.30 18.52 -28.07
CA ASP A 24 -19.77 17.14 -27.91
C ASP A 24 -18.61 16.14 -28.03
N ILE A 25 -18.16 15.59 -26.91
CA ILE A 25 -17.02 14.67 -26.87
C ILE A 25 -17.42 13.20 -27.05
N ASN A 26 -18.69 12.89 -27.35
CA ASN A 26 -19.18 11.52 -27.50
C ASN A 26 -18.38 10.71 -28.52
N TYR A 27 -17.97 11.34 -29.63
CA TYR A 27 -17.20 10.68 -30.68
C TYR A 27 -15.72 10.46 -30.30
N GLY A 28 -15.31 10.84 -29.09
CA GLY A 28 -14.06 10.36 -28.48
C GLY A 28 -14.12 8.88 -28.09
N SER A 29 -15.31 8.30 -27.98
CA SER A 29 -15.53 6.86 -27.77
C SER A 29 -15.54 6.11 -29.11
N TRP A 30 -14.83 4.98 -29.14
CA TRP A 30 -14.87 4.06 -30.27
C TRP A 30 -16.24 3.38 -30.43
N GLN A 31 -16.99 3.18 -29.35
CA GLN A 31 -18.35 2.61 -29.40
C GLN A 31 -19.32 3.57 -30.09
N ASN A 32 -19.23 4.87 -29.79
CA ASN A 32 -20.06 5.89 -30.43
C ASN A 32 -19.70 6.10 -31.92
N ARG A 33 -18.53 5.61 -32.36
CA ARG A 33 -18.16 5.51 -33.80
C ARG A 33 -18.59 4.18 -34.44
N GLY A 34 -19.28 3.31 -33.71
CA GLY A 34 -19.73 2.00 -34.17
C GLY A 34 -18.60 0.97 -34.32
N TYR A 35 -17.42 1.21 -33.73
CA TYR A 35 -16.32 0.26 -33.80
C TYR A 35 -16.54 -0.90 -32.85
N GLN A 36 -15.94 -2.04 -33.15
CA GLN A 36 -16.06 -3.27 -32.35
C GLN A 36 -14.81 -3.54 -31.48
N TRP A 37 -13.76 -2.73 -31.66
CA TRP A 37 -12.48 -2.87 -31.00
C TRP A 37 -12.02 -1.51 -30.47
N PRO A 38 -11.33 -1.46 -29.32
CA PRO A 38 -10.83 -0.23 -28.72
C PRO A 38 -9.52 0.23 -29.41
N ASN A 39 -9.57 0.47 -30.72
CA ASN A 39 -8.42 0.83 -31.55
C ASN A 39 -8.43 2.30 -32.01
N LEU A 40 -9.34 3.12 -31.49
CA LEU A 40 -9.42 4.56 -31.76
C LEU A 40 -8.44 5.31 -30.86
N VAL A 41 -7.41 5.91 -31.45
CA VAL A 41 -6.49 6.85 -30.79
C VAL A 41 -7.15 8.22 -30.80
N THR A 42 -7.95 8.48 -29.76
CA THR A 42 -8.59 9.79 -29.58
C THR A 42 -7.57 10.78 -29.07
N TYR A 43 -7.58 11.99 -29.62
CA TYR A 43 -6.76 13.10 -29.16
C TYR A 43 -7.55 14.40 -29.15
N ALA A 44 -7.25 15.23 -28.17
CA ALA A 44 -7.81 16.56 -28.03
C ALA A 44 -6.88 17.66 -28.56
N GLU A 45 -5.59 17.36 -28.75
CA GLU A 45 -4.60 18.30 -29.28
C GLU A 45 -3.62 17.54 -30.19
N SER A 46 -3.00 18.22 -31.15
CA SER A 46 -1.96 17.66 -32.01
C SER A 46 -1.01 18.76 -32.54
N HIS A 47 0.03 18.38 -33.27
CA HIS A 47 0.89 19.33 -34.00
C HIS A 47 0.16 20.13 -35.08
N ASP A 48 -1.01 19.66 -35.52
CA ASP A 48 -1.71 20.22 -36.66
C ASP A 48 -2.81 21.21 -36.29
N GLU A 49 -3.18 21.26 -35.02
CA GLU A 49 -4.30 22.05 -34.51
C GLU A 49 -3.82 23.02 -33.43
N GLU A 50 -4.59 24.09 -33.21
CA GLU A 50 -4.26 25.03 -32.15
C GLU A 50 -4.32 24.38 -30.76
N ARG A 51 -3.49 24.88 -29.85
CA ARG A 51 -3.38 24.37 -28.49
C ARG A 51 -4.62 24.72 -27.68
N MET A 52 -5.15 23.73 -26.98
CA MET A 52 -6.35 23.88 -26.16
C MET A 52 -6.15 24.95 -25.08
N ALA A 53 -4.97 24.99 -24.45
CA ALA A 53 -4.66 25.97 -23.42
C ALA A 53 -4.56 27.41 -23.97
N TYR A 54 -4.05 27.59 -25.19
CA TYR A 54 -4.02 28.90 -25.84
C TYR A 54 -5.44 29.40 -26.14
N GLU A 55 -6.27 28.58 -26.77
CA GLU A 55 -7.66 28.99 -27.06
C GLU A 55 -8.45 29.24 -25.77
N LEU A 56 -8.28 28.39 -24.75
CA LEU A 56 -8.91 28.55 -23.44
C LEU A 56 -8.60 29.91 -22.81
N THR A 57 -7.32 30.29 -22.76
CA THR A 57 -6.88 31.54 -22.14
C THR A 57 -7.16 32.77 -22.99
N THR A 58 -7.38 32.61 -24.31
CA THR A 58 -7.66 33.72 -25.22
C THR A 58 -9.16 33.97 -25.38
N TYR A 59 -9.96 32.91 -25.53
CA TYR A 59 -11.36 32.98 -25.95
C TYR A 59 -12.34 32.34 -24.96
N GLY A 60 -11.84 31.87 -23.81
CA GLY A 60 -12.64 31.29 -22.74
C GLY A 60 -13.80 32.18 -22.27
N ASN A 61 -14.89 31.52 -21.90
CA ASN A 61 -16.10 32.15 -21.42
C ASN A 61 -15.96 32.56 -19.95
N ALA A 62 -16.78 33.53 -19.52
CA ALA A 62 -16.80 33.99 -18.13
C ALA A 62 -18.21 34.37 -17.72
N PHE A 63 -18.58 34.08 -16.48
CA PHE A 63 -19.89 34.40 -15.95
C PHE A 63 -19.86 34.55 -14.42
N ASN A 64 -20.54 35.59 -13.89
CA ASN A 64 -20.75 35.82 -12.46
C ASN A 64 -19.50 35.65 -11.56
N GLY A 65 -18.36 36.17 -12.03
CA GLY A 65 -17.10 36.14 -11.26
C GLY A 65 -16.27 34.86 -11.46
N TYR A 66 -16.75 33.90 -12.25
CA TYR A 66 -15.94 32.79 -12.76
C TYR A 66 -15.43 33.14 -14.16
N ASP A 67 -14.12 33.20 -14.35
CA ASP A 67 -13.49 33.42 -15.66
C ASP A 67 -12.59 32.24 -16.02
N SER A 68 -12.92 31.52 -17.10
CA SER A 68 -12.18 30.34 -17.53
C SER A 68 -10.78 30.65 -18.06
N LYS A 69 -10.44 31.93 -18.28
CA LYS A 69 -9.13 32.37 -18.76
C LYS A 69 -8.14 32.62 -17.63
N GLU A 70 -8.60 32.76 -16.39
CA GLU A 70 -7.71 32.90 -15.24
C GLU A 70 -6.87 31.64 -15.09
N GLU A 71 -5.56 31.78 -14.82
CA GLU A 71 -4.64 30.65 -14.94
C GLU A 71 -5.03 29.45 -14.07
N ALA A 72 -5.36 29.66 -12.80
CA ALA A 72 -5.81 28.60 -11.91
C ALA A 72 -7.05 27.88 -12.48
N THR A 73 -8.09 28.65 -12.83
CA THR A 73 -9.32 28.14 -13.44
C THR A 73 -9.05 27.41 -14.77
N ALA A 74 -8.15 27.93 -15.60
CA ALA A 74 -7.81 27.34 -16.89
C ALA A 74 -7.13 25.99 -16.69
N MET A 75 -6.19 25.87 -15.75
CA MET A 75 -5.52 24.60 -15.44
C MET A 75 -6.51 23.57 -14.88
N ASP A 76 -7.41 23.96 -13.98
CA ASP A 76 -8.45 23.04 -13.45
C ASP A 76 -9.37 22.52 -14.56
N ARG A 77 -9.74 23.38 -15.52
CA ARG A 77 -10.57 22.99 -16.66
C ARG A 77 -9.81 22.11 -17.65
N LEU A 78 -8.51 22.34 -17.86
CA LEU A 78 -7.67 21.43 -18.64
C LEU A 78 -7.55 20.06 -17.95
N ALA A 79 -7.46 20.01 -16.62
CA ALA A 79 -7.46 18.76 -15.87
C ALA A 79 -8.78 17.99 -16.09
N MET A 80 -9.93 18.68 -16.01
CA MET A 80 -11.23 18.12 -16.34
C MET A 80 -11.30 17.58 -17.78
N ALA A 81 -10.78 18.33 -18.76
CA ALA A 81 -10.75 17.87 -20.16
C ALA A 81 -9.91 16.59 -20.32
N HIS A 82 -8.76 16.50 -19.66
CA HIS A 82 -7.93 15.30 -19.64
C HIS A 82 -8.60 14.14 -18.89
N ALA A 83 -9.34 14.39 -17.81
CA ALA A 83 -10.10 13.35 -17.10
C ALA A 83 -11.10 12.68 -18.06
N PHE A 84 -11.86 13.47 -18.81
CA PHE A 84 -12.81 12.96 -19.80
C PHE A 84 -12.13 12.29 -21.00
N LEU A 85 -10.95 12.76 -21.43
CA LEU A 85 -10.19 12.12 -22.50
C LEU A 85 -9.63 10.75 -22.07
N LEU A 86 -8.99 10.69 -20.90
CA LEU A 86 -8.25 9.53 -20.43
C LEU A 86 -9.18 8.44 -19.88
N ALA A 87 -10.32 8.82 -19.29
CA ALA A 87 -11.32 7.88 -18.78
C ALA A 87 -11.99 7.04 -19.88
N ILE A 88 -12.13 7.57 -21.10
CA ILE A 88 -12.72 6.80 -22.21
C ILE A 88 -11.82 5.60 -22.55
N PRO A 89 -12.33 4.35 -22.51
CA PRO A 89 -11.54 3.17 -22.84
C PRO A 89 -10.92 3.21 -24.25
N GLY A 90 -9.79 2.51 -24.38
CA GLY A 90 -8.95 2.51 -25.58
C GLY A 90 -7.84 3.57 -25.56
N PRO A 91 -6.97 3.53 -26.57
CA PRO A 91 -5.75 4.34 -26.64
C PRO A 91 -6.08 5.83 -26.77
N LYS A 92 -5.22 6.66 -26.20
CA LYS A 92 -5.33 8.12 -26.23
C LYS A 92 -3.97 8.70 -26.59
N MET A 93 -3.96 9.85 -27.23
CA MET A 93 -2.74 10.61 -27.47
C MET A 93 -2.88 11.97 -26.80
N MET A 94 -1.86 12.31 -26.02
CA MET A 94 -1.63 13.65 -25.50
C MET A 94 -0.51 14.28 -26.32
N TRP A 95 -0.69 15.52 -26.72
CA TRP A 95 0.34 16.26 -27.44
C TRP A 95 1.31 16.89 -26.44
N GLN A 96 2.57 17.00 -26.82
CA GLN A 96 3.62 17.49 -25.92
C GLN A 96 3.24 18.84 -25.31
N TRP A 97 3.50 18.98 -24.00
CA TRP A 97 3.23 20.17 -23.19
C TRP A 97 1.75 20.45 -22.90
N GLY A 98 0.83 19.59 -23.35
CA GLY A 98 -0.58 19.66 -22.92
C GLY A 98 -0.74 19.50 -21.41
N GLU A 99 0.15 18.73 -20.79
CA GLU A 99 0.21 18.47 -19.35
C GLU A 99 0.67 19.67 -18.50
N LEU A 100 1.25 20.69 -19.14
CA LEU A 100 1.62 21.97 -18.50
C LEU A 100 0.72 23.13 -18.98
N GLY A 101 -0.33 22.82 -19.75
CA GLY A 101 -1.24 23.79 -20.31
C GLY A 101 -0.52 24.81 -21.19
N TYR A 102 0.26 24.36 -22.17
CA TYR A 102 1.11 25.23 -22.96
C TYR A 102 0.34 26.24 -23.83
N GLN A 103 0.48 27.53 -23.48
CA GLN A 103 -0.35 28.64 -23.98
C GLN A 103 0.23 29.38 -25.18
N ILE A 104 1.37 28.98 -25.74
CA ILE A 104 1.87 29.66 -26.94
C ILE A 104 1.06 29.15 -28.15
N SER A 105 0.58 30.03 -29.02
CA SER A 105 -0.11 29.62 -30.25
C SER A 105 0.83 28.86 -31.18
N ILE A 106 0.30 27.91 -31.96
CA ILE A 106 1.09 27.30 -33.05
C ILE A 106 1.47 28.34 -34.12
N PHE A 107 0.63 29.36 -34.34
CA PHE A 107 0.82 30.42 -35.32
C PHE A 107 1.73 31.56 -34.84
N ASP A 108 2.15 31.56 -33.57
CA ASP A 108 3.01 32.61 -33.03
C ASP A 108 4.42 32.54 -33.65
N CYS A 109 4.84 33.65 -34.25
CA CYS A 109 6.17 33.83 -34.82
C CYS A 109 7.23 34.30 -33.79
N LEU A 110 6.84 34.43 -32.51
CA LEU A 110 7.66 34.83 -31.36
C LEU A 110 8.27 36.24 -31.51
N ASN A 111 7.65 37.07 -32.34
CA ASN A 111 8.05 38.45 -32.63
C ASN A 111 6.86 39.42 -32.60
N GLY A 112 5.73 39.00 -32.03
CA GLY A 112 4.49 39.76 -31.97
C GLY A 112 3.60 39.65 -33.22
N THR A 113 3.93 38.76 -34.17
CA THR A 113 3.09 38.46 -35.34
C THR A 113 2.61 37.01 -35.32
N PHE A 114 1.47 36.77 -35.97
CA PHE A 114 0.86 35.44 -36.12
C PHE A 114 0.73 35.12 -37.62
N ASP A 115 1.26 33.98 -38.05
CA ASP A 115 1.25 33.55 -39.44
C ASP A 115 1.23 32.01 -39.56
N GLU A 116 0.58 31.49 -40.61
CA GLU A 116 0.53 30.06 -40.93
C GLU A 116 1.94 29.46 -41.07
N GLN A 117 2.89 30.21 -41.64
CA GLN A 117 4.26 29.76 -41.84
C GLN A 117 5.00 29.49 -40.51
N CYS A 118 4.53 30.10 -39.41
CA CYS A 118 5.14 29.96 -38.10
C CYS A 118 4.73 28.67 -37.37
N LYS A 119 3.77 27.89 -37.91
CA LYS A 119 3.35 26.59 -37.35
C LYS A 119 4.51 25.60 -37.16
N LEU A 120 5.47 25.62 -38.08
CA LEU A 120 6.65 24.74 -38.04
C LEU A 120 7.85 25.34 -37.30
N ASN A 121 7.75 26.60 -36.83
CA ASN A 121 8.83 27.22 -36.08
C ASN A 121 8.91 26.59 -34.69
N GLU A 122 10.15 26.37 -34.24
CA GLU A 122 10.43 25.91 -32.88
C GLU A 122 9.81 26.87 -31.86
N LYS A 123 9.09 26.31 -30.89
CA LYS A 123 8.48 27.03 -29.78
C LYS A 123 9.29 26.74 -28.51
N PRO A 124 9.47 27.71 -27.59
CA PRO A 124 10.32 27.55 -26.43
C PRO A 124 9.78 26.49 -25.47
N ALA A 125 10.65 25.58 -25.01
CA ALA A 125 10.25 24.55 -24.06
C ALA A 125 9.79 25.17 -22.72
N PRO A 126 8.63 24.79 -22.17
CA PRO A 126 8.04 25.42 -20.99
C PRO A 126 8.62 24.89 -19.66
N TRP A 127 9.92 24.57 -19.57
CA TRP A 127 10.48 23.99 -18.34
C TRP A 127 10.35 24.91 -17.11
N GLY A 128 10.28 26.23 -17.32
CA GLY A 128 10.02 27.18 -16.25
C GLY A 128 8.62 27.06 -15.63
N ASP A 129 7.66 26.46 -16.35
CA ASP A 129 6.29 26.27 -15.89
C ASP A 129 6.19 25.24 -14.76
N LEU A 130 7.21 24.40 -14.56
CA LEU A 130 7.30 23.49 -13.40
C LEU A 130 7.40 24.23 -12.06
N ALA A 131 7.80 25.50 -12.06
CA ALA A 131 7.79 26.34 -10.86
C ALA A 131 6.41 26.99 -10.59
N ASN A 132 5.46 26.87 -11.53
CA ASN A 132 4.10 27.39 -11.38
C ASN A 132 3.20 26.33 -10.75
N ALA A 133 2.67 26.62 -9.57
CA ALA A 133 1.87 25.65 -8.83
C ALA A 133 0.61 25.18 -9.58
N ASN A 134 -0.07 26.05 -10.34
CA ASN A 134 -1.26 25.64 -11.10
C ASN A 134 -0.91 24.62 -12.19
N ARG A 135 0.24 24.81 -12.86
CA ARG A 135 0.70 23.95 -13.95
C ARG A 135 1.29 22.65 -13.45
N LEU A 136 2.02 22.70 -12.34
CA LEU A 136 2.50 21.50 -11.67
C LEU A 136 1.33 20.65 -11.16
N GLY A 137 0.29 21.28 -10.61
CA GLY A 137 -0.94 20.61 -10.20
C GLY A 137 -1.67 19.96 -11.37
N LEU A 138 -1.75 20.63 -12.54
CA LEU A 138 -2.26 20.03 -13.78
C LEU A 138 -1.47 18.78 -14.17
N ALA A 139 -0.14 18.88 -14.21
CA ALA A 139 0.73 17.76 -14.58
C ALA A 139 0.56 16.56 -13.64
N LYS A 140 0.53 16.80 -12.31
CA LYS A 140 0.28 15.78 -11.29
C LYS A 140 -1.10 15.14 -11.42
N THR A 141 -2.13 15.95 -11.68
CA THR A 141 -3.51 15.45 -11.90
C THR A 141 -3.58 14.56 -13.14
N ILE A 142 -2.93 14.96 -14.24
CA ILE A 142 -2.86 14.15 -15.47
C ILE A 142 -2.05 12.87 -15.23
N ALA A 143 -0.98 12.91 -14.44
CA ALA A 143 -0.22 11.72 -14.05
C ALA A 143 -1.11 10.72 -13.29
N ALA A 144 -1.88 11.19 -12.30
CA ALA A 144 -2.83 10.37 -11.55
C ALA A 144 -3.91 9.75 -12.46
N LEU A 145 -4.46 10.51 -13.41
CA LEU A 145 -5.40 9.99 -14.41
C LEU A 145 -4.78 8.92 -15.31
N ASN A 146 -3.52 9.08 -15.69
CA ASN A 146 -2.79 8.05 -16.45
C ASN A 146 -2.51 6.80 -15.61
N GLU A 147 -2.26 6.96 -14.31
CA GLU A 147 -2.11 5.84 -13.38
C GLU A 147 -3.41 5.03 -13.28
N LEU A 148 -4.55 5.70 -13.09
CA LEU A 148 -5.87 5.07 -13.16
C LEU A 148 -6.04 4.29 -14.47
N LYS A 149 -5.75 4.94 -15.61
CA LYS A 149 -5.90 4.31 -16.92
C LYS A 149 -5.02 3.07 -17.10
N ARG A 150 -3.81 3.08 -16.52
CA ARG A 150 -2.83 2.00 -16.65
C ARG A 150 -3.14 0.82 -15.71
N ASN A 151 -3.51 1.12 -14.47
CA ASN A 151 -3.52 0.14 -13.40
C ASN A 151 -4.93 -0.35 -13.02
N GLN A 152 -5.99 0.41 -13.32
CA GLN A 152 -7.35 0.07 -12.93
C GLN A 152 -8.11 -0.65 -14.06
N PRO A 153 -8.57 -1.90 -13.87
CA PRO A 153 -9.27 -2.66 -14.91
C PRO A 153 -10.48 -1.95 -15.50
N ALA A 154 -11.19 -1.14 -14.72
CA ALA A 154 -12.35 -0.39 -15.18
C ALA A 154 -12.04 0.57 -16.35
N PHE A 155 -10.83 1.11 -16.43
CA PHE A 155 -10.43 2.03 -17.51
C PHE A 155 -10.09 1.33 -18.83
N GLY A 156 -10.03 -0.01 -18.82
CA GLY A 156 -9.90 -0.88 -19.98
C GLY A 156 -11.17 -1.64 -20.35
N THR A 157 -12.30 -1.36 -19.67
CA THR A 157 -13.55 -2.11 -19.85
C THR A 157 -14.17 -1.96 -21.24
N TYR A 158 -14.94 -2.96 -21.65
CA TYR A 158 -15.84 -2.90 -22.80
C TYR A 158 -17.25 -2.46 -22.41
N ASP A 159 -17.59 -2.51 -21.12
CA ASP A 159 -18.88 -2.08 -20.60
C ASP A 159 -18.76 -0.68 -20.01
N PHE A 160 -19.04 0.32 -20.85
CA PHE A 160 -18.97 1.72 -20.46
C PHE A 160 -20.01 2.54 -21.21
N ASN A 161 -20.32 3.70 -20.66
CA ASN A 161 -21.20 4.67 -21.30
C ASN A 161 -20.53 6.05 -21.29
N VAL A 162 -20.69 6.79 -22.39
CA VAL A 162 -20.22 8.18 -22.50
C VAL A 162 -21.43 9.05 -22.81
N ASP A 163 -21.68 10.01 -21.95
CA ASP A 163 -22.62 11.12 -22.18
C ASP A 163 -21.81 12.41 -22.21
N GLY A 164 -21.25 12.66 -23.39
CA GLY A 164 -20.32 13.76 -23.68
C GLY A 164 -20.98 15.00 -24.26
N SER A 165 -22.30 15.07 -24.33
CA SER A 165 -23.05 16.20 -24.90
C SER A 165 -23.40 17.25 -23.83
N GLY A 166 -23.84 18.44 -24.23
CA GLY A 166 -24.27 19.49 -23.30
C GLY A 166 -23.17 20.00 -22.36
N LYS A 167 -23.57 20.64 -21.25
CA LYS A 167 -22.67 21.28 -20.28
C LYS A 167 -22.25 20.36 -19.12
N GLY A 168 -23.19 19.56 -18.60
CA GLY A 168 -22.89 18.49 -17.65
C GLY A 168 -22.56 17.22 -18.41
N LYS A 169 -21.33 16.73 -18.26
CA LYS A 169 -20.86 15.52 -18.93
C LYS A 169 -20.63 14.41 -17.92
N ARG A 170 -20.77 13.16 -18.35
CA ARG A 170 -20.48 11.99 -17.50
C ARG A 170 -19.97 10.79 -18.28
N ILE A 171 -19.18 9.98 -17.61
CA ILE A 171 -18.69 8.69 -18.10
C ILE A 171 -18.91 7.65 -17.01
N HIS A 172 -19.43 6.49 -17.40
CA HIS A 172 -19.57 5.34 -16.52
C HIS A 172 -18.70 4.21 -17.01
N LEU A 173 -17.92 3.60 -16.13
CA LEU A 173 -17.09 2.43 -16.42
C LEU A 173 -17.51 1.30 -15.50
N TYR A 174 -17.76 0.12 -16.06
CA TYR A 174 -18.28 -1.01 -15.30
C TYR A 174 -17.38 -2.24 -15.43
N THR A 175 -17.14 -2.89 -14.30
CA THR A 175 -16.55 -4.23 -14.21
C THR A 175 -17.21 -4.99 -13.07
N PRO A 176 -17.08 -6.33 -12.99
CA PRO A 176 -17.61 -7.10 -11.87
C PRO A 176 -17.09 -6.66 -10.49
N ASP A 177 -15.86 -6.15 -10.44
CA ASP A 177 -15.15 -5.88 -9.19
C ASP A 177 -14.99 -4.37 -8.88
N GLN A 178 -15.23 -3.50 -9.85
CA GLN A 178 -15.04 -2.05 -9.72
C GLN A 178 -15.91 -1.27 -10.72
N ASN A 179 -16.57 -0.23 -10.24
CA ASN A 179 -17.36 0.70 -11.05
C ASN A 179 -16.90 2.13 -10.82
N VAL A 180 -16.92 2.94 -11.87
CA VAL A 180 -16.46 4.33 -11.86
C VAL A 180 -17.52 5.24 -12.46
N VAL A 181 -17.78 6.36 -11.80
CA VAL A 181 -18.64 7.44 -12.29
C VAL A 181 -17.83 8.73 -12.33
N LEU A 182 -17.50 9.18 -13.53
CA LEU A 182 -16.90 10.50 -13.78
C LEU A 182 -18.01 11.48 -14.13
N VAL A 183 -18.08 12.62 -13.45
CA VAL A 183 -18.97 13.75 -13.75
C VAL A 183 -18.18 15.04 -13.84
N GLY A 184 -18.64 15.99 -14.65
CA GLY A 184 -17.99 17.29 -14.76
C GLY A 184 -18.89 18.38 -15.32
N ASN A 185 -18.76 19.57 -14.76
CA ASN A 185 -19.45 20.78 -15.20
C ASN A 185 -18.55 21.61 -16.14
N PHE A 186 -18.78 21.47 -17.45
CA PHE A 186 -18.11 22.27 -18.45
C PHE A 186 -18.73 23.66 -18.64
N ASP A 187 -19.80 24.02 -17.93
CA ASP A 187 -20.33 25.39 -17.96
C ASP A 187 -19.44 26.38 -17.16
N VAL A 188 -19.75 27.66 -17.29
CA VAL A 188 -19.29 28.76 -16.44
C VAL A 188 -20.33 29.16 -15.39
N ALA A 189 -21.45 28.43 -15.32
CA ALA A 189 -22.51 28.56 -14.34
C ALA A 189 -22.71 27.25 -13.56
N PRO A 190 -23.29 27.29 -12.34
CA PRO A 190 -23.65 26.06 -11.63
C PRO A 190 -24.68 25.24 -12.43
N ILE A 191 -24.52 23.93 -12.42
CA ILE A 191 -25.48 23.00 -13.05
C ILE A 191 -26.02 22.01 -12.02
N ASN A 192 -27.21 21.47 -12.30
CA ASN A 192 -27.74 20.30 -11.62
C ASN A 192 -27.79 19.15 -12.63
N MET A 193 -27.14 18.02 -12.32
CA MET A 193 -27.16 16.85 -13.18
C MET A 193 -27.33 15.57 -12.38
N LEU A 194 -27.94 14.55 -13.00
CA LEU A 194 -27.96 13.21 -12.44
C LEU A 194 -26.62 12.53 -12.72
N PRO A 195 -25.83 12.14 -11.70
CA PRO A 195 -24.56 11.45 -11.94
C PRO A 195 -24.76 10.11 -12.64
N GLY A 196 -25.87 9.42 -12.37
CA GLY A 196 -26.21 8.13 -12.97
C GLY A 196 -25.46 6.96 -12.33
N PHE A 197 -25.33 6.95 -11.01
CA PHE A 197 -24.75 5.82 -10.28
C PHE A 197 -25.50 4.51 -10.61
N PRO A 198 -24.80 3.38 -10.81
CA PRO A 198 -25.42 2.10 -11.14
C PRO A 198 -26.20 1.48 -9.96
N TYR A 199 -25.81 1.81 -8.72
CA TYR A 199 -26.43 1.29 -7.51
C TYR A 199 -26.18 2.21 -6.30
N THR A 200 -27.01 2.05 -5.26
CA THR A 200 -26.93 2.81 -4.00
C THR A 200 -25.84 2.24 -3.09
N GLY A 201 -25.15 3.09 -2.34
CA GLY A 201 -24.08 2.66 -1.44
C GLY A 201 -23.09 3.79 -1.15
N THR A 202 -21.98 3.43 -0.53
CA THR A 202 -20.86 4.37 -0.31
C THR A 202 -19.93 4.33 -1.52
N TRP A 203 -19.73 5.50 -2.11
CA TRP A 203 -18.74 5.78 -3.15
C TRP A 203 -17.64 6.65 -2.57
N HIS A 204 -16.49 6.72 -3.23
CA HIS A 204 -15.37 7.57 -2.80
C HIS A 204 -14.92 8.41 -3.98
N ASP A 205 -14.75 9.70 -3.76
CA ASP A 205 -14.10 10.57 -4.75
C ASP A 205 -12.59 10.31 -4.72
N HIS A 206 -12.04 9.88 -5.86
CA HIS A 206 -10.64 9.50 -5.97
C HIS A 206 -9.67 10.63 -5.61
N PHE A 207 -9.98 11.87 -6.01
CA PHE A 207 -9.06 13.00 -5.86
C PHE A 207 -9.13 13.66 -4.48
N THR A 208 -10.22 13.48 -3.74
CA THR A 208 -10.35 14.00 -2.37
C THR A 208 -10.27 12.93 -1.29
N GLY A 209 -10.43 11.65 -1.66
CA GLY A 209 -10.55 10.52 -0.74
C GLY A 209 -11.85 10.50 0.07
N LEU A 210 -12.73 11.50 -0.13
CA LEU A 210 -13.91 11.66 0.70
C LEU A 210 -15.02 10.68 0.29
N PRO A 211 -15.69 10.03 1.25
CA PRO A 211 -16.83 9.17 0.97
C PRO A 211 -18.09 9.99 0.62
N VAL A 212 -18.89 9.47 -0.29
CA VAL A 212 -20.18 10.00 -0.74
C VAL A 212 -21.24 8.91 -0.60
N SER A 213 -22.29 9.18 0.16
CA SER A 213 -23.42 8.25 0.32
C SER A 213 -24.48 8.46 -0.76
N VAL A 214 -24.66 7.47 -1.62
CA VAL A 214 -25.69 7.45 -2.66
C VAL A 214 -26.90 6.68 -2.15
N ASN A 215 -27.91 7.40 -1.67
CA ASN A 215 -29.12 6.79 -1.09
C ASN A 215 -30.27 6.65 -2.10
N ASN A 216 -30.26 7.43 -3.18
CA ASN A 216 -31.27 7.39 -4.23
C ASN A 216 -30.62 7.69 -5.59
N LEU A 217 -30.83 6.80 -6.55
CA LEU A 217 -30.26 6.92 -7.90
C LEU A 217 -30.85 8.06 -8.73
N GLY A 218 -32.01 8.57 -8.32
CA GLY A 218 -32.67 9.72 -8.94
C GLY A 218 -32.26 11.08 -8.36
N ASP A 219 -31.32 11.12 -7.41
CA ASP A 219 -30.86 12.37 -6.83
C ASP A 219 -29.89 13.10 -7.77
N ALA A 220 -30.19 14.37 -8.05
CA ALA A 220 -29.30 15.23 -8.81
C ALA A 220 -28.21 15.82 -7.91
N MET A 221 -27.01 15.95 -8.47
CA MET A 221 -25.87 16.61 -7.86
C MET A 221 -25.74 18.02 -8.45
N THR A 222 -25.57 19.00 -7.58
CA THR A 222 -25.19 20.36 -7.98
C THR A 222 -23.68 20.41 -8.14
N LEU A 223 -23.21 20.85 -9.30
CA LEU A 223 -21.79 21.08 -9.58
C LEU A 223 -21.57 22.58 -9.83
N GLN A 224 -20.59 23.17 -9.15
CA GLN A 224 -20.11 24.53 -9.40
C GLN A 224 -19.39 24.61 -10.76
N PRO A 225 -19.22 25.82 -11.33
CA PRO A 225 -18.51 26.00 -12.60
C PRO A 225 -17.13 25.32 -12.59
N GLY A 226 -16.86 24.43 -13.55
CA GLY A 226 -15.61 23.69 -13.65
C GLY A 226 -15.41 22.56 -12.63
N GLU A 227 -16.37 22.30 -11.75
CA GLU A 227 -16.28 21.21 -10.77
C GLU A 227 -16.47 19.84 -11.45
N TRP A 228 -15.64 18.86 -11.07
CA TRP A 228 -15.67 17.51 -11.60
C TRP A 228 -15.18 16.51 -10.55
N HIS A 229 -15.62 15.26 -10.67
CA HIS A 229 -15.31 14.19 -9.71
C HIS A 229 -15.16 12.85 -10.41
N VAL A 230 -14.28 12.00 -9.87
CA VAL A 230 -14.18 10.58 -10.24
C VAL A 230 -14.60 9.76 -9.03
N PHE A 231 -15.85 9.31 -9.01
CA PHE A 231 -16.37 8.46 -7.94
C PHE A 231 -16.08 6.99 -8.24
N MET A 232 -15.57 6.27 -7.25
CA MET A 232 -15.26 4.84 -7.32
C MET A 232 -15.92 4.10 -6.15
N ASP A 233 -16.41 2.90 -6.41
CA ASP A 233 -16.98 2.02 -5.37
C ASP A 233 -15.91 1.23 -4.60
N THR A 234 -14.73 1.10 -5.20
CA THR A 234 -13.52 0.55 -4.61
C THR A 234 -12.55 1.70 -4.34
N PRO A 235 -12.39 2.13 -3.07
CA PRO A 235 -11.51 3.24 -2.76
C PRO A 235 -10.06 2.90 -3.10
N LEU A 236 -9.35 3.92 -3.60
CA LEU A 236 -7.91 3.87 -3.87
C LEU A 236 -7.22 4.95 -3.04
N PRO A 237 -5.90 4.86 -2.81
CA PRO A 237 -5.14 5.96 -2.24
C PRO A 237 -5.37 7.25 -3.03
N THR A 238 -5.58 8.35 -2.31
CA THR A 238 -5.74 9.67 -2.91
C THR A 238 -4.42 10.10 -3.54
N PRO A 239 -4.40 10.46 -4.84
CA PRO A 239 -3.17 10.87 -5.50
C PRO A 239 -2.76 12.28 -5.03
N ASP A 240 -1.45 12.55 -5.03
CA ASP A 240 -0.93 13.90 -4.86
C ASP A 240 -1.19 14.73 -6.12
N THR A 241 -2.05 15.74 -6.01
CA THR A 241 -2.30 16.74 -7.05
C THR A 241 -1.87 18.15 -6.61
N ASP A 242 -1.17 18.27 -5.49
CA ASP A 242 -0.73 19.56 -4.96
C ASP A 242 0.47 20.07 -5.76
N GLY A 243 0.21 21.05 -6.62
CA GLY A 243 1.24 21.69 -7.42
C GLY A 243 2.15 22.65 -6.63
N THR A 244 1.88 22.91 -5.35
CA THR A 244 2.83 23.64 -4.49
C THR A 244 4.00 22.76 -4.03
N LEU A 245 3.86 21.44 -4.16
CA LEU A 245 4.90 20.45 -3.85
C LEU A 245 5.59 19.99 -5.14
N PRO A 246 6.91 19.75 -5.13
CA PRO A 246 7.62 19.24 -6.30
C PRO A 246 7.08 17.86 -6.75
N ILE A 247 7.35 17.48 -7.99
CA ILE A 247 7.21 16.08 -8.41
C ILE A 247 8.35 15.29 -7.79
N LEU A 248 8.00 14.24 -7.05
CA LEU A 248 8.94 13.28 -6.49
C LEU A 248 9.24 12.25 -7.58
N VAL A 249 10.50 12.15 -7.97
CA VAL A 249 10.95 11.25 -9.06
C VAL A 249 11.53 9.95 -8.52
N GLU A 250 12.05 9.97 -7.29
CA GLU A 250 12.54 8.79 -6.60
C GLU A 250 11.68 8.54 -5.36
N VAL A 251 10.85 7.50 -5.39
CA VAL A 251 10.01 7.10 -4.24
C VAL A 251 10.36 5.67 -3.83
N GLY A 252 10.61 5.47 -2.54
CA GLY A 252 11.15 4.23 -1.99
C GLY A 252 10.96 4.18 -0.49
N CYS A 253 11.48 3.17 0.20
CA CYS A 253 11.44 3.18 1.66
C CYS A 253 12.42 4.23 2.20
N THR A 254 11.95 5.15 3.04
CA THR A 254 12.79 6.21 3.60
C THR A 254 13.32 5.90 5.00
N ASP A 255 12.91 4.78 5.59
CA ASP A 255 13.33 4.37 6.92
C ASP A 255 14.69 3.65 6.88
N PRO A 256 15.75 4.20 7.51
CA PRO A 256 17.07 3.57 7.54
C PRO A 256 17.14 2.25 8.32
N VAL A 257 16.13 1.91 9.12
CA VAL A 257 16.08 0.60 9.81
C VAL A 257 15.38 -0.48 8.97
N ALA A 258 14.67 -0.11 7.90
CA ALA A 258 13.98 -1.07 7.06
C ALA A 258 14.94 -1.85 6.16
N GLN A 259 14.57 -3.09 5.86
CA GLN A 259 15.36 -4.03 5.05
C GLN A 259 15.54 -3.58 3.59
N ASN A 260 14.66 -2.69 3.11
CA ASN A 260 14.68 -2.13 1.75
C ASN A 260 14.84 -0.61 1.73
N TYR A 261 15.53 -0.03 2.73
CA TYR A 261 15.87 1.39 2.76
C TYR A 261 16.52 1.85 1.45
N ASP A 262 15.97 2.91 0.85
CA ASP A 262 16.52 3.55 -0.34
C ASP A 262 17.04 4.95 0.03
N PRO A 263 18.38 5.17 0.06
CA PRO A 263 18.95 6.47 0.39
C PRO A 263 18.71 7.55 -0.67
N LEU A 264 18.21 7.18 -1.87
CA LEU A 264 17.84 8.12 -2.92
C LEU A 264 16.36 8.48 -2.91
N ALA A 265 15.54 7.80 -2.10
CA ALA A 265 14.11 8.08 -2.00
C ALA A 265 13.87 9.50 -1.46
N GLU A 266 13.14 10.29 -2.24
CA GLU A 266 12.69 11.65 -1.88
C GLU A 266 11.41 11.60 -1.03
N ALA A 267 10.69 10.48 -1.05
CA ALA A 267 9.52 10.23 -0.20
C ALA A 267 9.26 8.73 0.01
N ASP A 268 8.60 8.44 1.14
CA ASP A 268 8.17 7.09 1.48
C ASP A 268 6.98 6.64 0.64
N ASN A 269 7.09 5.49 -0.02
CA ASN A 269 6.00 4.90 -0.79
C ASN A 269 5.22 3.81 -0.02
N GLY A 270 5.46 3.67 1.29
CA GLY A 270 4.81 2.65 2.13
C GLY A 270 5.32 1.24 1.88
N SER A 271 6.40 1.07 1.09
CA SER A 271 6.95 -0.25 0.78
C SER A 271 7.95 -0.77 1.80
N CYS A 272 8.23 -0.03 2.88
CA CYS A 272 9.21 -0.41 3.90
C CYS A 272 8.94 -1.80 4.46
N GLN A 273 9.99 -2.62 4.47
CA GLN A 273 9.98 -4.00 4.94
C GLN A 273 10.72 -4.13 6.26
N TYR A 274 10.13 -4.85 7.20
CA TYR A 274 10.67 -5.06 8.54
C TYR A 274 10.77 -6.56 8.85
N GLU A 275 11.73 -6.90 9.69
CA GLU A 275 11.91 -8.25 10.21
C GLU A 275 10.94 -8.52 11.36
N THR A 276 10.32 -9.69 11.36
CA THR A 276 9.53 -10.17 12.49
C THR A 276 10.00 -11.57 12.87
N VAL A 277 10.50 -11.71 14.10
CA VAL A 277 10.93 -12.99 14.65
C VAL A 277 9.72 -13.73 15.20
N LEU A 278 9.44 -14.90 14.62
CA LEU A 278 8.47 -15.86 15.13
C LEU A 278 9.18 -16.80 16.10
N GLN A 279 8.56 -17.07 17.24
CA GLN A 279 9.11 -17.93 18.28
C GLN A 279 8.12 -19.03 18.68
N LEU A 280 8.63 -20.25 18.81
CA LEU A 280 7.85 -21.42 19.17
C LEU A 280 8.60 -22.27 20.18
N ASP A 281 7.92 -22.61 21.26
CA ASP A 281 8.32 -23.67 22.18
C ASP A 281 7.53 -24.94 21.84
N MET A 282 8.24 -26.06 21.71
CA MET A 282 7.64 -27.37 21.46
C MET A 282 7.21 -28.06 22.78
N GLY A 283 7.62 -27.54 23.93
CA GLY A 283 7.39 -28.15 25.23
C GLY A 283 7.93 -29.57 25.28
N ASP A 284 7.12 -30.50 25.80
CA ASP A 284 7.46 -31.93 25.88
C ASP A 284 7.14 -32.72 24.60
N LEU A 285 6.74 -32.05 23.50
CA LEU A 285 6.42 -32.73 22.25
C LEU A 285 7.69 -33.28 21.59
N GLU A 286 7.62 -34.52 21.12
CA GLU A 286 8.68 -35.10 20.29
C GLU A 286 8.73 -34.37 18.94
N VAL A 287 9.88 -33.76 18.65
CA VAL A 287 10.09 -33.05 17.38
C VAL A 287 10.38 -34.06 16.27
N ALA A 288 9.70 -33.90 15.14
CA ALA A 288 9.89 -34.73 13.96
C ALA A 288 11.35 -34.67 13.46
N THR A 289 11.82 -35.74 12.82
CA THR A 289 13.19 -35.81 12.28
C THR A 289 13.50 -34.72 11.25
N GLU A 290 12.47 -34.26 10.55
CA GLU A 290 12.57 -33.16 9.58
C GLU A 290 12.66 -31.79 10.27
N GLY A 291 12.41 -31.70 11.57
CA GLY A 291 12.43 -30.47 12.35
C GLY A 291 11.13 -29.67 12.28
N VAL A 292 11.17 -28.48 12.88
CA VAL A 292 10.03 -27.56 12.94
C VAL A 292 10.08 -26.58 11.78
N HIS A 293 8.95 -26.33 11.14
CA HIS A 293 8.82 -25.36 10.05
C HIS A 293 7.68 -24.38 10.32
N VAL A 294 7.65 -23.31 9.53
CA VAL A 294 6.51 -22.40 9.44
C VAL A 294 6.07 -22.25 7.99
N ALA A 295 4.76 -22.19 7.75
CA ALA A 295 4.20 -21.85 6.44
C ALA A 295 3.22 -20.70 6.60
N GLY A 296 3.28 -19.72 5.69
CA GLY A 296 2.43 -18.53 5.74
C GLY A 296 2.33 -17.74 4.44
N SER A 297 1.63 -16.60 4.48
CA SER A 297 1.45 -15.74 3.31
C SER A 297 2.77 -15.24 2.70
N PHE A 298 3.83 -15.11 3.51
CA PHE A 298 5.15 -14.61 3.11
C PHE A 298 5.95 -15.52 2.16
N GLN A 299 5.57 -16.80 2.01
CA GLN A 299 6.24 -17.72 1.07
C GLN A 299 5.27 -18.57 0.23
N GLY A 300 3.97 -18.25 0.22
CA GLY A 300 2.98 -18.95 -0.62
C GLY A 300 2.47 -20.29 -0.08
N TRP A 301 2.46 -20.46 1.25
CA TRP A 301 1.96 -21.65 1.95
C TRP A 301 2.62 -22.99 1.53
N VAL A 302 3.95 -23.02 1.40
CA VAL A 302 4.77 -24.22 1.16
C VAL A 302 5.39 -24.70 2.49
N PRO A 303 4.90 -25.81 3.08
CA PRO A 303 5.34 -26.33 4.38
C PRO A 303 6.84 -26.47 4.65
N GLY A 304 7.64 -26.82 3.63
CA GLY A 304 9.06 -27.14 3.80
C GLY A 304 10.02 -25.99 3.52
N ASP A 305 9.52 -24.82 3.10
CA ASP A 305 10.38 -23.75 2.59
C ASP A 305 11.00 -22.88 3.68
N THR A 306 10.46 -22.93 4.91
CA THR A 306 10.91 -22.09 6.03
C THR A 306 11.14 -22.92 7.29
N PRO A 307 12.32 -23.56 7.44
CA PRO A 307 12.70 -24.26 8.67
C PRO A 307 12.97 -23.27 9.80
N MET A 308 12.60 -23.66 11.02
CA MET A 308 12.92 -22.92 12.24
C MET A 308 14.20 -23.44 12.89
N VAL A 309 14.97 -22.53 13.50
CA VAL A 309 16.25 -22.84 14.14
C VAL A 309 16.06 -22.98 15.64
N LEU A 310 16.52 -24.09 16.22
CA LEU A 310 16.50 -24.31 17.67
C LEU A 310 17.59 -23.48 18.36
N GLY A 311 17.20 -22.63 19.30
CA GLY A 311 18.11 -21.89 20.18
C GLY A 311 18.61 -22.70 21.38
N GLU A 312 19.63 -22.19 22.06
CA GLU A 312 20.19 -22.79 23.29
C GLU A 312 19.17 -22.83 24.46
N ASP A 313 18.17 -21.96 24.40
CA ASP A 313 17.05 -21.87 25.33
C ASP A 313 15.89 -22.82 25.00
N SER A 314 16.10 -23.75 24.07
CA SER A 314 15.09 -24.70 23.58
C SER A 314 13.91 -24.08 22.84
N VAL A 315 14.02 -22.81 22.43
CA VAL A 315 12.99 -22.12 21.63
C VAL A 315 13.39 -22.12 20.15
N TYR A 316 12.45 -22.54 19.30
CA TYR A 316 12.58 -22.46 17.84
C TYR A 316 12.29 -21.03 17.37
N ARG A 317 13.16 -20.49 16.51
CA ARG A 317 13.02 -19.14 15.95
C ARG A 317 13.18 -19.11 14.43
N VAL A 318 12.48 -18.17 13.80
CA VAL A 318 12.71 -17.81 12.41
C VAL A 318 12.33 -16.36 12.17
N THR A 319 13.05 -15.69 11.27
CA THR A 319 12.77 -14.32 10.88
C THR A 319 11.96 -14.31 9.58
N VAL A 320 10.86 -13.56 9.58
CA VAL A 320 10.04 -13.29 8.40
C VAL A 320 10.17 -11.83 8.03
N VAL A 321 10.36 -11.53 6.74
CA VAL A 321 10.40 -10.16 6.22
C VAL A 321 9.11 -9.88 5.45
N ALA A 322 8.43 -8.80 5.79
CA ALA A 322 7.22 -8.39 5.10
C ALA A 322 7.05 -6.85 5.15
N GLN A 323 6.19 -6.32 4.27
CA GLN A 323 5.92 -4.89 4.19
C GLN A 323 5.09 -4.41 5.39
N THR A 324 5.37 -3.20 5.86
CA THR A 324 4.60 -2.54 6.92
C THR A 324 3.11 -2.50 6.59
N GLY A 325 2.27 -2.75 7.59
CA GLY A 325 0.81 -2.82 7.44
C GLY A 325 0.28 -4.10 6.78
N ALA A 326 1.15 -4.99 6.25
CA ALA A 326 0.70 -6.28 5.73
C ALA A 326 0.21 -7.19 6.87
N GLU A 327 -0.94 -7.83 6.68
CA GLU A 327 -1.37 -8.93 7.56
C GLU A 327 -0.69 -10.23 7.12
N VAL A 328 0.23 -10.71 7.94
CA VAL A 328 0.90 -12.00 7.73
C VAL A 328 0.10 -13.07 8.45
N GLN A 329 -0.36 -14.09 7.70
CA GLN A 329 -1.00 -15.27 8.26
C GLN A 329 -0.06 -16.48 8.15
N TYR A 330 -0.01 -17.32 9.17
CA TYR A 330 0.92 -18.45 9.21
C TYR A 330 0.45 -19.60 10.13
N LYS A 331 1.16 -20.72 10.04
CA LYS A 331 1.05 -21.90 10.92
C LYS A 331 2.41 -22.52 11.17
N PHE A 332 2.63 -23.01 12.39
CA PHE A 332 3.76 -23.87 12.71
C PHE A 332 3.49 -25.32 12.29
N LEU A 333 4.56 -26.04 11.97
CA LEU A 333 4.53 -27.46 11.60
C LEU A 333 5.60 -28.22 12.38
N ASN A 334 5.22 -29.36 12.95
CA ASN A 334 6.17 -30.33 13.50
C ASN A 334 6.54 -31.36 12.42
N GLY A 335 7.34 -30.92 11.45
CA GLY A 335 7.62 -31.59 10.19
C GLY A 335 7.66 -30.60 9.04
N ASN A 336 7.69 -31.08 7.80
CA ASN A 336 7.81 -30.27 6.59
C ASN A 336 6.67 -30.51 5.57
N ALA A 337 5.53 -31.04 6.02
CA ALA A 337 4.40 -31.39 5.14
C ALA A 337 3.04 -31.11 5.80
N TRP A 338 2.01 -30.87 4.99
CA TRP A 338 0.64 -30.71 5.50
C TRP A 338 0.15 -31.98 6.21
N GLY A 339 -0.60 -31.80 7.30
CA GLY A 339 -0.96 -32.87 8.22
C GLY A 339 -0.04 -32.97 9.44
N THR A 340 1.09 -32.26 9.45
CA THR A 340 1.90 -31.99 10.65
C THR A 340 1.75 -30.57 11.15
N ASP A 341 0.84 -29.79 10.55
CA ASP A 341 0.53 -28.43 10.94
C ASP A 341 -0.28 -28.37 12.24
N GLU A 342 -0.09 -27.29 12.98
CA GLU A 342 -0.81 -27.09 14.22
C GLU A 342 -2.32 -26.82 14.01
N GLY A 343 -3.11 -27.21 15.01
CA GLY A 343 -4.48 -26.78 15.18
C GLY A 343 -4.55 -25.48 15.96
N VAL A 344 -4.44 -24.34 15.28
CA VAL A 344 -4.50 -23.01 15.93
C VAL A 344 -5.86 -22.82 16.63
N PRO A 345 -5.89 -22.51 17.95
CA PRO A 345 -7.14 -22.23 18.64
C PRO A 345 -7.84 -20.99 18.10
N ALA A 346 -9.18 -21.02 18.04
CA ALA A 346 -9.99 -19.89 17.59
C ALA A 346 -9.78 -18.60 18.40
N ALA A 347 -9.31 -18.71 19.65
CA ALA A 347 -9.09 -17.56 20.54
C ALA A 347 -7.91 -16.67 20.10
N CYS A 348 -6.95 -17.23 19.34
CA CYS A 348 -5.75 -16.53 18.87
C CYS A 348 -5.51 -16.76 17.37
N GLY A 349 -6.56 -17.15 16.64
CA GLY A 349 -6.47 -17.47 15.23
C GLY A 349 -7.54 -16.76 14.41
N VAL A 350 -7.20 -16.45 13.17
CA VAL A 350 -8.11 -15.93 12.15
C VAL A 350 -8.61 -17.06 11.27
N SER A 351 -9.91 -17.05 10.93
CA SER A 351 -10.53 -18.12 10.14
C SER A 351 -9.86 -18.24 8.77
N ASN A 352 -9.42 -19.44 8.42
CA ASN A 352 -8.77 -19.71 7.14
C ASN A 352 -9.75 -19.99 5.99
N GLY A 353 -11.07 -19.95 6.26
CA GLY A 353 -12.11 -20.20 5.26
C GLY A 353 -12.37 -21.69 4.95
N PHE A 354 -11.58 -22.60 5.52
CA PHE A 354 -11.69 -24.05 5.35
C PHE A 354 -12.09 -24.79 6.63
N GLY A 355 -12.63 -24.06 7.62
CA GLY A 355 -13.06 -24.62 8.90
C GLY A 355 -11.95 -24.73 9.95
N GLY A 356 -10.78 -24.12 9.72
CA GLY A 356 -9.70 -24.00 10.69
C GLY A 356 -9.25 -22.54 10.87
N PHE A 357 -8.18 -22.34 11.63
CA PHE A 357 -7.62 -21.02 11.92
C PHE A 357 -6.13 -20.97 11.57
N ASN A 358 -5.66 -19.79 11.19
CA ASN A 358 -4.26 -19.43 11.04
C ASN A 358 -3.87 -18.46 12.17
N ARG A 359 -2.61 -18.44 12.59
CA ARG A 359 -2.08 -17.32 13.38
C ARG A 359 -1.94 -16.12 12.45
N SER A 360 -2.07 -14.91 12.98
CA SER A 360 -1.79 -13.70 12.21
C SER A 360 -1.15 -12.59 13.04
N PHE A 361 -0.41 -11.73 12.36
CA PHE A 361 0.08 -10.46 12.89
C PHE A 361 0.09 -9.41 11.78
N VAL A 362 0.08 -8.14 12.17
CA VAL A 362 0.28 -7.02 11.26
C VAL A 362 1.70 -6.52 11.43
N VAL A 363 2.45 -6.39 10.33
CA VAL A 363 3.82 -5.90 10.36
C VAL A 363 3.84 -4.44 10.79
N GLY A 364 4.65 -4.13 11.81
CA GLY A 364 4.83 -2.77 12.33
C GLY A 364 5.68 -1.87 11.42
N GLY A 365 6.11 -0.74 11.98
CA GLY A 365 7.08 0.18 11.37
C GLY A 365 8.50 0.01 11.92
N GLU A 366 8.81 -1.14 12.52
CA GLU A 366 10.11 -1.48 13.08
C GLU A 366 10.28 -3.00 13.15
N ASP A 367 11.52 -3.45 13.29
CA ASP A 367 11.81 -4.87 13.52
C ASP A 367 11.21 -5.32 14.85
N ALA A 368 10.55 -6.48 14.84
CA ALA A 368 9.78 -6.96 15.97
C ALA A 368 10.12 -8.42 16.30
N THR A 369 9.80 -8.82 17.53
CA THR A 369 9.80 -10.21 17.95
C THR A 369 8.45 -10.50 18.56
N LEU A 370 7.74 -11.51 18.03
CA LEU A 370 6.44 -11.89 18.55
C LEU A 370 6.56 -12.67 19.86
N ASP A 371 5.46 -12.68 20.60
CA ASP A 371 5.33 -13.45 21.82
C ASP A 371 5.64 -14.94 21.58
N LEU A 372 6.24 -15.57 22.60
CA LEU A 372 6.52 -17.00 22.56
C LEU A 372 5.20 -17.77 22.64
N HIS A 373 5.02 -18.73 21.73
CA HIS A 373 3.87 -19.62 21.73
C HIS A 373 4.28 -21.07 21.95
N CYS A 374 3.38 -21.86 22.57
CA CYS A 374 3.46 -23.31 22.53
C CYS A 374 2.78 -23.86 21.27
N PHE A 375 3.26 -24.97 20.75
CA PHE A 375 2.64 -25.63 19.58
C PHE A 375 1.15 -25.91 19.81
N ALA A 376 0.29 -25.46 18.88
CA ALA A 376 -1.18 -25.55 18.98
C ALA A 376 -1.81 -24.85 20.21
N SER A 377 -1.11 -23.91 20.85
CA SER A 377 -1.62 -23.10 21.96
C SER A 377 -1.50 -21.60 21.69
N CYS A 378 -2.32 -20.80 22.36
CA CYS A 378 -2.21 -19.34 22.33
C CYS A 378 -1.08 -18.82 23.22
N ASP A 379 -0.83 -19.49 24.34
CA ASP A 379 0.17 -19.07 25.33
C ASP A 379 1.49 -19.81 25.13
N ALA A 380 2.56 -19.31 25.75
CA ALA A 380 3.82 -20.03 25.89
C ALA A 380 3.59 -21.38 26.59
N CYS A 381 4.49 -22.36 26.36
CA CYS A 381 4.37 -23.63 27.06
C CYS A 381 4.46 -23.38 28.57
N ALA A 382 3.69 -24.15 29.35
CA ALA A 382 3.80 -24.09 30.80
C ALA A 382 5.25 -24.43 31.14
N ALA A 383 5.93 -23.54 31.88
CA ALA A 383 7.20 -23.89 32.48
C ALA A 383 6.98 -25.19 33.28
N PRO A 384 7.92 -26.16 33.27
CA PRO A 384 7.81 -27.29 34.17
C PRO A 384 7.58 -26.71 35.56
N GLU A 385 6.45 -27.07 36.19
CA GLU A 385 6.19 -26.62 37.55
C GLU A 385 7.45 -26.93 38.35
N PRO A 386 7.98 -25.99 39.15
CA PRO A 386 9.11 -26.30 40.00
C PRO A 386 8.71 -27.52 40.80
N GLN A 387 9.36 -28.65 40.53
CA GLN A 387 9.06 -29.93 41.14
C GLN A 387 8.99 -29.68 42.64
N ASP A 388 7.80 -29.82 43.22
CA ASP A 388 7.55 -29.46 44.60
C ASP A 388 8.39 -30.37 45.50
N CYS A 389 9.58 -29.89 45.89
CA CYS A 389 10.50 -30.60 46.76
C CYS A 389 10.00 -30.66 48.22
N SER A 390 8.77 -30.20 48.50
CA SER A 390 8.19 -30.19 49.85
C SER A 390 8.03 -31.57 50.50
N ALA A 391 8.09 -32.66 49.72
CA ALA A 391 7.94 -34.04 50.21
C ALA A 391 9.25 -34.85 50.32
N GLY A 392 10.41 -34.29 49.99
CA GLY A 392 11.71 -34.96 50.16
C GLY A 392 12.14 -35.93 49.06
N ASP A 393 11.42 -35.97 47.93
CA ASP A 393 11.78 -36.81 46.76
C ASP A 393 13.00 -36.28 45.97
N CYS A 394 13.52 -35.11 46.33
CA CYS A 394 14.67 -34.46 45.69
C CYS A 394 16.02 -34.80 46.37
N CYS A 395 16.01 -35.51 47.50
CA CYS A 395 17.22 -35.78 48.29
C CYS A 395 17.87 -37.11 47.88
N GLY A 396 19.12 -37.04 47.45
CA GLY A 396 19.92 -38.21 47.08
C GLY A 396 20.17 -39.14 48.28
N PRO A 397 20.57 -40.41 48.03
CA PRO A 397 20.84 -41.38 49.08
C PRO A 397 21.82 -40.82 50.14
N GLY A 398 21.39 -40.79 51.41
CA GLY A 398 22.18 -40.26 52.54
C GLY A 398 21.77 -38.84 53.00
N THR A 399 20.81 -38.20 52.36
CA THR A 399 20.30 -36.87 52.75
C THR A 399 18.79 -36.87 53.02
N VAL A 400 18.29 -35.96 53.86
CA VAL A 400 16.87 -35.71 54.15
C VAL A 400 16.53 -34.24 53.97
N TRP A 401 15.30 -33.94 53.55
CA TRP A 401 14.83 -32.58 53.34
C TRP A 401 14.59 -31.86 54.67
N ASP A 402 15.27 -30.73 54.88
CA ASP A 402 14.99 -29.81 55.99
C ASP A 402 13.96 -28.76 55.53
N ALA A 403 12.72 -28.89 56.02
CA ALA A 403 11.62 -28.01 55.64
C ALA A 403 11.76 -26.56 56.17
N VAL A 404 12.66 -26.32 57.13
CA VAL A 404 12.94 -24.97 57.67
C VAL A 404 14.01 -24.27 56.85
N LEU A 405 15.04 -25.00 56.42
CA LEU A 405 16.15 -24.47 55.64
C LEU A 405 15.90 -24.51 54.12
N GLY A 406 14.94 -25.33 53.67
CA GLY A 406 14.61 -25.49 52.25
C GLY A 406 15.73 -26.17 51.46
N VAL A 407 16.52 -27.05 52.11
CA VAL A 407 17.66 -27.78 51.50
C VAL A 407 17.74 -29.22 52.01
N CYS A 408 18.36 -30.11 51.24
CA CYS A 408 18.69 -31.47 51.69
C CYS A 408 19.90 -31.45 52.64
N VAL A 409 19.76 -32.05 53.83
CA VAL A 409 20.82 -32.16 54.85
C VAL A 409 21.22 -33.61 55.07
N GLY A 410 22.50 -33.86 55.37
CA GLY A 410 23.02 -35.22 55.57
C GLY A 410 22.42 -35.94 56.79
N THR A 411 22.12 -37.24 56.64
CA THR A 411 21.64 -38.09 57.74
C THR A 411 22.76 -38.93 58.32
N GLY A 412 23.59 -38.31 59.18
CA GLY A 412 24.61 -39.05 59.92
C GLY A 412 25.41 -38.15 60.84
N SER A 413 25.47 -38.51 62.12
CA SER A 413 26.25 -37.84 63.16
C SER A 413 27.74 -38.17 63.12
N ASP A 414 28.26 -38.63 61.98
CA ASP A 414 29.68 -38.91 61.77
C ASP A 414 30.13 -38.09 60.56
N ASN A 415 31.06 -37.17 60.81
CA ASN A 415 31.62 -36.23 59.86
C ASN A 415 32.22 -36.98 58.65
N LEU A 416 31.49 -37.06 57.53
CA LEU A 416 31.85 -37.88 56.36
C LEU A 416 32.37 -37.09 55.17
N CYS A 417 32.46 -35.76 55.25
CA CYS A 417 33.20 -34.96 54.28
C CYS A 417 34.64 -34.86 54.79
N VAL A 418 35.56 -35.65 54.22
CA VAL A 418 36.99 -35.56 54.56
C VAL A 418 37.59 -34.20 54.16
N GLU A 419 36.86 -33.45 53.34
CA GLU A 419 37.17 -32.10 52.88
C GLU A 419 36.58 -30.98 53.78
N ASP A 420 35.75 -31.30 54.76
CA ASP A 420 35.32 -30.36 55.82
C ASP A 420 36.42 -30.36 56.90
N LEU A 421 37.37 -29.45 56.73
CA LEU A 421 38.58 -29.38 57.54
C LEU A 421 38.32 -28.67 58.88
N ASP A 422 37.31 -27.80 58.95
CA ASP A 422 36.97 -27.07 60.16
C ASP A 422 35.84 -27.71 60.99
N GLY A 423 35.16 -28.71 60.43
CA GLY A 423 34.16 -29.55 61.09
C GLY A 423 32.82 -28.85 61.29
N ASP A 424 32.51 -27.83 60.49
CA ASP A 424 31.27 -27.07 60.57
C ASP A 424 30.08 -27.73 59.85
N GLY A 425 30.33 -28.85 59.17
CA GLY A 425 29.34 -29.62 58.44
C GLY A 425 29.13 -29.17 56.99
N THR A 426 29.95 -28.23 56.48
CA THR A 426 29.93 -27.76 55.10
C THR A 426 31.33 -27.73 54.50
N VAL A 427 31.46 -27.98 53.19
CA VAL A 427 32.72 -27.75 52.46
C VAL A 427 32.63 -26.38 51.81
N ALA A 428 33.27 -25.39 52.41
CA ALA A 428 33.15 -23.99 52.03
C ALA A 428 34.51 -23.31 51.80
N VAL A 429 34.48 -22.00 51.53
CA VAL A 429 35.69 -21.20 51.31
C VAL A 429 36.59 -21.21 52.56
N SER A 430 36.03 -21.39 53.76
CA SER A 430 36.76 -21.51 55.02
C SER A 430 37.72 -22.71 55.01
N ASP A 431 37.29 -23.88 54.56
CA ASP A 431 38.13 -25.09 54.46
C ASP A 431 39.28 -24.92 53.48
N ILE A 432 38.99 -24.32 52.31
CA ILE A 432 40.01 -24.04 51.29
C ILE A 432 41.08 -23.08 51.85
N LEU A 433 40.68 -22.07 52.62
CA LEU A 433 41.61 -21.15 53.25
C LEU A 433 42.45 -21.84 54.34
N GLN A 434 41.88 -22.80 55.07
CA GLN A 434 42.62 -23.63 56.02
C GLN A 434 43.69 -24.49 55.33
N LEU A 435 43.34 -25.15 54.22
CA LEU A 435 44.28 -25.95 53.42
C LEU A 435 45.40 -25.08 52.84
N LEU A 436 45.06 -23.92 52.28
CA LEU A 436 46.05 -22.98 51.73
C LEU A 436 46.94 -22.37 52.82
N GLY A 437 46.41 -22.16 54.03
CA GLY A 437 47.19 -21.68 55.18
C GLY A 437 48.25 -22.67 55.66
N ALA A 438 48.03 -23.97 55.47
CA ALA A 438 48.98 -25.03 55.79
C ALA A 438 49.91 -25.39 54.62
N PHE A 439 49.62 -24.91 53.40
CA PHE A 439 50.35 -25.26 52.19
C PHE A 439 51.81 -24.78 52.25
N GLY A 440 52.75 -25.74 52.26
CA GLY A 440 54.19 -25.48 52.30
C GLY A 440 54.83 -25.57 53.68
N LEU A 441 54.07 -25.91 54.74
CA LEU A 441 54.64 -26.26 56.03
C LEU A 441 55.26 -27.66 55.96
N THR A 442 56.46 -27.83 56.53
CA THR A 442 57.09 -29.15 56.69
C THR A 442 56.51 -29.83 57.94
N CYS A 443 55.94 -31.01 57.76
CA CYS A 443 55.50 -31.86 58.87
C CYS A 443 56.73 -32.43 59.60
N ASP A 444 56.80 -32.27 60.93
CA ASP A 444 57.72 -33.02 61.80
C ASP A 444 57.16 -34.42 62.12
#